data_AF-A0A929EHY1-F1
#
_entry.id   AF-A0A929EHY1-F1
#
_cell.length_a   1.000
_cell.length_b   1.000
_cell.length_c   1.000
_cell.angle_alpha   90.00
_cell.angle_beta   90.00
_cell.angle_gamma   90.00
#
_symmetry.space_group_name_H-M   'P 1'
#
loop_
_entity.id
_entity.type
_entity.pdbx_description
1 polymer ?
#
loop_
_entity_poly.entity_id
_entity_poly.type
_entity_poly.pdbx_seq_one_letter_code
_entity_poly.pdbx_strand_id
1 'polypeptide(L)' 'TVSLVVDGTHVTLKPFIEDLIREALLGMIKSLKGCEEPVEIELRVKRKE' A
#
# COMPACT_ATOMS: atom_id res chain seq x y z
N THR A 1 0.35 -9.47 2.60
CA THR A 1 1.21 -9.49 1.40
C THR A 1 1.03 -8.18 0.65
N VAL A 2 2.08 -7.65 0.01
CA VAL A 2 1.96 -6.44 -0.82
C VAL A 2 2.10 -6.81 -2.29
N SER A 3 1.11 -6.42 -3.10
CA SER A 3 1.19 -6.47 -4.55
C SER A 3 1.26 -5.05 -5.11
N LEU A 4 2.24 -4.77 -5.96
CA LEU A 4 2.38 -3.47 -6.63
C LEU A 4 2.12 -3.61 -8.13
N VAL A 5 1.24 -2.76 -8.65
CA VAL A 5 0.98 -2.61 -10.07
C VAL A 5 1.32 -1.18 -10.47
N VAL A 6 2.22 -1.03 -11.44
CA VAL A 6 2.62 0.27 -12.00
C VAL A 6 2.27 0.25 -13.49
N ASP A 7 1.40 1.17 -13.91
CA ASP A 7 0.93 1.27 -15.29
C ASP A 7 0.44 -0.07 -15.88
N GLY A 8 -0.33 -0.82 -15.07
CA GLY A 8 -0.86 -2.13 -15.43
C GLY A 8 0.14 -3.30 -15.32
N THR A 9 1.40 -3.03 -14.96
CA THR A 9 2.46 -4.04 -14.87
C THR A 9 2.70 -4.46 -13.42
N HIS A 10 2.69 -5.77 -13.14
CA HIS A 10 3.06 -6.30 -11.83
C HIS A 10 4.56 -6.13 -11.55
N VAL A 11 4.89 -5.56 -10.40
CA VAL A 11 6.26 -5.33 -9.97
C VAL A 11 6.61 -6.31 -8.85
N THR A 12 7.66 -7.11 -9.05
CA THR A 12 8.22 -7.96 -8.01
C THR A 12 8.94 -7.11 -6.97
N LEU A 13 8.49 -7.17 -5.72
CA LEU A 13 9.09 -6.44 -4.62
C LEU A 13 10.23 -7.24 -3.99
N LYS A 14 11.28 -6.54 -3.56
CA LYS A 14 12.27 -7.11 -2.64
C LYS A 14 11.66 -7.20 -1.23
N PRO A 15 12.09 -8.15 -0.38
CA PRO A 15 11.52 -8.33 0.96
C PRO A 15 11.47 -7.04 1.79
N PHE A 16 12.58 -6.28 1.84
CA PHE A 16 12.63 -4.99 2.54
C PHE A 16 11.60 -3.97 2.01
N ILE A 17 11.37 -3.92 0.70
CA ILE A 17 10.42 -2.97 0.11
C ILE A 17 8.98 -3.38 0.41
N GLU A 18 8.70 -4.68 0.42
CA GLU A 18 7.40 -5.19 0.83
C GLU A 18 7.06 -4.78 2.27
N ASP A 19 8.00 -4.99 3.20
CA ASP A 19 7.79 -4.63 4.62
C ASP A 19 7.66 -3.11 4.79
N LEU A 20 8.52 -2.32 4.13
CA LEU A 20 8.47 -0.87 4.17
C LEU A 20 7.10 -0.33 3.73
N ILE A 21 6.59 -0.79 2.58
CA ILE A 21 5.28 -0.35 2.07
C ILE A 21 4.16 -0.78 3.01
N ARG A 22 4.20 -2.03 3.50
CA ARG A 22 3.17 -2.57 4.39
C ARG A 22 3.05 -1.74 5.67
N GLU A 23 4.16 -1.53 6.38
CA GLU A 23 4.14 -0.82 7.66
C GLU A 23 3.78 0.66 7.49
N ALA A 24 4.27 1.31 6.42
CA ALA A 24 3.91 2.69 6.11
C ALA A 24 2.41 2.83 5.81
N LEU A 25 1.84 1.95 4.97
CA LEU A 25 0.41 1.96 4.66
C LEU A 25 -0.45 1.69 5.89
N LEU A 26 -0.11 0.67 6.69
CA LEU A 26 -0.84 0.36 7.92
C LEU A 26 -0.82 1.53 8.90
N GLY A 27 0.34 2.17 9.10
CA GLY A 27 0.46 3.35 9.95
C GLY A 27 -0.40 4.52 9.47
N MET A 28 -0.37 4.82 8.16
CA MET A 28 -1.19 5.88 7.58
C MET A 28 -2.69 5.59 7.72
N ILE A 29 -3.13 4.37 7.37
CA ILE A 29 -4.56 4.02 7.39
C ILE A 29 -5.13 3.99 8.82
N LYS A 30 -4.38 3.52 9.82
CA LYS A 30 -4.82 3.52 11.22
C LYS A 30 -5.08 4.92 11.79
N SER A 31 -4.47 5.96 11.20
CA SER A 31 -4.73 7.35 11.58
C SER A 31 -6.09 7.87 11.07
N LEU A 32 -6.75 7.16 10.15
CA LEU A 32 -8.03 7.54 9.58
C LEU A 32 -9.17 7.01 10.45
N LYS A 33 -10.15 7.87 10.72
CA LYS A 33 -11.32 7.55 11.53
C LYS A 33 -12.11 6.39 10.91
N GLY A 34 -12.33 5.32 11.68
CA GLY A 34 -13.07 4.13 11.24
C GLY A 34 -12.23 3.11 10.47
N CYS A 35 -10.89 3.25 10.47
CA CYS A 35 -9.95 2.35 9.81
C CYS A 35 -8.88 1.81 10.77
N GLU A 36 -9.21 1.67 12.05
CA GLU A 36 -8.27 1.30 13.12
C GLU A 36 -7.75 -0.15 12.99
N GLU A 37 -8.55 -1.04 12.39
CA GLU A 37 -8.23 -2.46 12.18
C GLU A 37 -8.50 -2.90 10.73
N PRO A 38 -7.71 -2.42 9.75
CA PRO A 38 -7.93 -2.76 8.34
C PRO A 38 -7.46 -4.20 8.07
N VAL A 39 -8.30 -4.97 7.38
CA VAL A 39 -7.96 -6.34 6.93
C VAL A 39 -7.29 -6.31 5.56
N GLU A 40 -7.77 -5.45 4.66
CA GLU A 40 -7.26 -5.27 3.30
C GLU A 40 -7.26 -3.78 2.94
N ILE A 41 -6.22 -3.34 2.22
CA ILE A 41 -6.03 -1.95 1.81
C ILE A 41 -5.77 -1.93 0.31
N GLU A 42 -6.62 -1.23 -0.44
CA GLU A 42 -6.39 -0.92 -1.85
C GLU A 42 -6.08 0.57 -2.01
N LEU A 43 -4.88 0.89 -2.50
CA LEU A 43 -4.45 2.27 -2.75
C LEU A 43 -4.14 2.47 -4.24
N ARG A 44 -4.83 3.43 -4.88
CA ARG A 44 -4.59 3.83 -6.27
C ARG A 44 -4.09 5.27 -6.31
N VAL A 45 -2.90 5.49 -6.87
CA VAL A 45 -2.31 6.82 -7.03
C VAL A 45 -2.28 7.17 -8.50
N LYS A 46 -2.80 8.35 -8.85
CA LYS A 46 -2.68 8.95 -10.18
C LYS A 46 -1.79 10.18 -10.08
N ARG A 47 -0.85 10.34 -11.01
CA ARG A 47 -0.10 11.59 -11.16
C ARG A 47 -1.05 12.66 -11.70
N LYS A 48 -1.07 13.85 -11.10
CA LYS A 48 -1.72 15.02 -11.74
C LYS A 48 -0.88 15.43 -12.95
N GLU A 49 -1.53 15.58 -14.09
CA GLU A 49 -0.97 16.18 -15.32
C GLU A 49 -0.77 17.68 -15.16
#